data_AF-A0A6H2A026-F1
#
_entry.id   AF-A0A6H2A026-F1
#
_cell.length_a   1.000
_cell.length_b   1.000
_cell.length_c   1.000
_cell.angle_alpha   90.00
_cell.angle_beta   90.00
_cell.angle_gamma   90.00
#
_symmetry.space_group_name_H-M   'P 1'
#
loop_
_entity.id
_entity.type
_entity.pdbx_description
1 polymer ?
#
loop_
_entity_poly.entity_id
_entity_poly.type
_entity_poly.pdbx_seq_one_letter_code
_entity_poly.pdbx_strand_id
1 'polypeptide(L)'
;MASNYTLNDVRNMTYKLLDEYSTVTASVDANITNRIDECINVYYMQLSEKDKTSALTKISQFPVENMLGETFSHDSHTTTAVKFTQASAYTYYFEVDGDCSVDILEGSNTNTMTTLSTLTITSVSTFTRYRDFMTGTTSSDYYQLYFYGDGVYNIRNVAFYPYTFGNNTASIPDFKPHMEYALSSDYMDTKNVTYRYNKDYGVFTDYRIENGYLLIPRGYSAEFYHNYWKQVTAVATATNTFDLKDKTCLIIPYGVAGDILIGNGFNVQAGMTLKNTYESMKERIDTSNEQGRHTL
;
A
#
# COMPACT_ATOMS: atom_id res chain seq x y z
N MET A 1 0.47 -21.95 -3.97
CA MET A 1 1.26 -21.90 -5.21
C MET A 1 0.32 -21.44 -6.30
N ALA A 2 0.74 -20.49 -7.14
CA ALA A 2 -0.03 -20.08 -8.31
C ALA A 2 -0.17 -21.26 -9.28
N SER A 3 -1.21 -21.23 -10.09
CA SER A 3 -1.56 -22.32 -11.00
C SER A 3 -0.61 -22.37 -12.18
N ASN A 4 -0.38 -23.58 -12.70
CA ASN A 4 0.30 -23.77 -13.98
C ASN A 4 -0.66 -23.70 -15.18
N TYR A 5 -1.97 -23.53 -14.95
CA TYR A 5 -2.94 -23.38 -16.03
C TYR A 5 -2.84 -22.00 -16.66
N THR A 6 -2.73 -22.00 -17.98
CA THR A 6 -2.78 -20.79 -18.80
C THR A 6 -4.21 -20.50 -19.26
N LEU A 7 -4.46 -19.28 -19.76
CA LEU A 7 -5.71 -18.93 -20.42
C LEU A 7 -6.06 -19.94 -21.52
N ASN A 8 -5.07 -20.37 -22.31
CA ASN A 8 -5.28 -21.35 -23.38
C ASN A 8 -5.75 -22.71 -22.85
N ASP A 9 -5.23 -23.16 -21.71
CA ASP A 9 -5.63 -24.45 -21.12
C ASP A 9 -7.09 -24.43 -20.69
N VAL A 10 -7.49 -23.36 -19.97
CA VAL A 10 -8.88 -23.16 -19.53
C VAL A 10 -9.82 -23.01 -20.73
N ARG A 11 -9.38 -22.32 -21.79
CA ARG A 11 -10.11 -22.20 -23.05
C ARG A 11 -10.33 -23.57 -23.71
N ASN A 12 -9.28 -24.39 -23.82
CA ASN A 12 -9.38 -25.72 -24.40
C ASN A 12 -10.30 -26.66 -23.59
N MET A 13 -10.29 -26.55 -22.27
CA MET A 13 -11.24 -27.28 -21.42
C MET A 13 -12.67 -26.81 -21.64
N THR A 14 -12.87 -25.51 -21.80
CA THR A 14 -14.20 -24.94 -22.12
C THR A 14 -14.70 -25.46 -23.46
N TYR A 15 -13.86 -25.48 -24.49
CA TYR A 15 -14.23 -26.05 -25.80
C TYR A 15 -14.63 -27.52 -25.70
N LYS A 16 -13.89 -28.33 -24.95
CA LYS A 16 -14.26 -29.75 -24.74
C LYS A 16 -15.64 -29.91 -24.11
N LEU A 17 -15.98 -29.08 -23.12
CA LEU A 17 -17.32 -29.10 -22.51
C LEU A 17 -18.39 -28.63 -23.49
N LEU A 18 -18.10 -27.62 -24.33
CA LEU A 18 -19.05 -27.18 -25.36
C LEU A 18 -19.27 -28.26 -26.42
N ASP A 19 -18.22 -28.94 -26.87
CA ASP A 19 -18.32 -30.04 -27.84
C ASP A 19 -19.11 -31.23 -27.28
N GLU A 20 -18.97 -31.52 -25.99
CA GLU A 20 -19.69 -32.61 -25.32
C GLU A 20 -21.19 -32.31 -25.13
N TYR A 21 -21.54 -31.06 -24.81
CA TYR A 21 -22.89 -30.69 -24.37
C TYR A 21 -23.70 -29.86 -25.37
N SER A 22 -23.09 -29.35 -26.43
CA SER A 22 -23.80 -28.61 -27.49
C SER A 22 -24.58 -29.55 -28.42
N THR A 23 -25.77 -29.14 -28.84
CA THR A 23 -26.59 -29.87 -29.83
C THR A 23 -26.27 -29.48 -31.28
N VAL A 24 -25.51 -28.41 -31.45
CA VAL A 24 -25.00 -27.91 -32.73
C VAL A 24 -23.49 -28.05 -32.69
N THR A 25 -22.84 -28.48 -33.77
CA THR A 25 -21.38 -28.32 -33.89
C THR A 25 -21.13 -26.82 -33.79
N ALA A 26 -20.71 -26.35 -32.61
CA ALA A 26 -20.50 -24.93 -32.39
C ALA A 26 -19.39 -24.54 -33.36
N SER A 27 -19.74 -23.95 -34.50
CA SER A 27 -18.73 -23.38 -35.37
C SER A 27 -18.08 -22.32 -34.49
N VAL A 28 -16.84 -22.56 -34.08
CA VAL A 28 -16.04 -21.65 -33.27
C VAL A 28 -15.78 -20.43 -34.14
N ASP A 29 -16.78 -19.56 -34.25
CA ASP A 29 -16.66 -18.23 -34.81
C ASP A 29 -15.91 -17.37 -33.77
N ALA A 30 -15.13 -16.42 -34.25
CA ALA A 30 -14.35 -15.48 -33.45
C ALA A 30 -15.20 -14.81 -32.34
N ASN A 31 -16.49 -14.61 -32.58
CA ASN A 31 -17.44 -14.09 -31.60
C ASN A 31 -17.59 -14.98 -30.35
N ILE A 32 -17.64 -16.31 -30.52
CA ILE A 32 -17.73 -17.26 -29.38
C ILE A 32 -16.41 -17.30 -28.63
N THR A 33 -15.28 -17.29 -29.34
CA THR A 33 -13.94 -17.26 -28.72
C THR A 33 -13.74 -16.01 -27.85
N ASN A 34 -14.07 -14.82 -28.37
CA ASN A 34 -13.95 -13.58 -27.59
C ASN A 34 -14.84 -13.61 -26.34
N ARG A 35 -16.07 -14.10 -26.47
CA ARG A 35 -17.00 -14.23 -25.34
C ARG A 35 -16.51 -15.23 -24.29
N ILE A 36 -15.83 -16.32 -24.71
CA ILE A 36 -15.20 -17.26 -23.79
C ILE A 36 -14.13 -16.56 -22.96
N ASP A 37 -13.24 -15.78 -23.57
CA ASP A 37 -12.16 -15.09 -22.85
C ASP A 37 -12.70 -14.05 -21.84
N GLU A 38 -13.75 -13.30 -22.23
CA GLU A 38 -14.44 -12.38 -21.33
C GLU A 38 -15.07 -13.12 -20.14
N CYS A 39 -15.82 -14.20 -20.40
CA CYS A 39 -16.42 -15.02 -19.36
C CYS A 39 -15.36 -15.65 -18.45
N ILE A 40 -14.25 -16.15 -18.99
CA ILE A 40 -13.13 -16.69 -18.21
C ILE A 40 -12.64 -15.65 -17.21
N ASN A 41 -12.44 -14.40 -17.63
CA ASN A 41 -12.01 -13.34 -16.74
C ASN A 41 -13.03 -13.00 -15.65
N VAL A 42 -14.33 -13.02 -15.96
CA VAL A 42 -15.41 -12.85 -14.96
C VAL A 42 -15.34 -13.94 -13.89
N TYR A 43 -15.25 -15.21 -14.31
CA TYR A 43 -15.18 -16.34 -13.38
C TYR A 43 -13.87 -16.37 -12.60
N TYR A 44 -12.75 -15.99 -13.23
CA TYR A 44 -11.47 -15.86 -12.55
C TYR A 44 -11.54 -14.82 -11.42
N MET A 45 -12.03 -13.61 -11.71
CA MET A 45 -12.19 -12.56 -10.71
C MET A 45 -13.10 -13.02 -9.57
N GLN A 46 -14.25 -13.66 -9.88
CA GLN A 46 -15.16 -14.18 -8.87
C GLN A 46 -14.50 -15.25 -7.98
N LEU A 47 -13.76 -16.18 -8.57
CA LEU A 47 -13.11 -17.26 -7.81
C LEU A 47 -11.93 -16.75 -6.97
N SER A 48 -11.28 -15.66 -7.39
CA SER A 48 -10.17 -15.05 -6.65
C SER A 48 -10.58 -14.47 -5.30
N GLU A 49 -11.87 -14.12 -5.12
CA GLU A 49 -12.40 -13.68 -3.83
C GLU A 49 -12.45 -14.84 -2.80
N LYS A 50 -12.60 -16.08 -3.29
CA LYS A 50 -12.65 -17.28 -2.46
C LYS A 50 -11.29 -17.96 -2.32
N ASP A 51 -10.50 -18.00 -3.38
CA ASP A 51 -9.14 -18.55 -3.39
C ASP A 51 -8.13 -17.42 -3.47
N LYS A 52 -8.07 -16.62 -2.40
CA LYS A 52 -7.22 -15.44 -2.35
C LYS A 52 -5.75 -15.82 -2.49
N THR A 53 -5.02 -15.08 -3.32
CA THR A 53 -3.57 -15.26 -3.47
C THR A 53 -2.84 -14.34 -2.49
N SER A 54 -1.98 -14.90 -1.64
CA SER A 54 -1.14 -14.12 -0.73
C SER A 54 0.06 -13.49 -1.46
N ALA A 55 0.43 -12.30 -1.05
CA ALA A 55 1.67 -11.60 -1.40
C ALA A 55 2.32 -11.03 -0.12
N LEU A 56 3.57 -10.58 -0.25
CA LEU A 56 4.38 -10.09 0.86
C LEU A 56 5.17 -8.85 0.43
N THR A 57 5.04 -7.77 1.20
CA THR A 57 5.92 -6.59 1.12
C THR A 57 6.83 -6.56 2.34
N LYS A 58 8.14 -6.37 2.11
CA LYS A 58 9.14 -6.22 3.18
C LYS A 58 9.43 -4.74 3.42
N ILE A 59 9.43 -4.35 4.68
CA ILE A 59 9.63 -2.98 5.13
C ILE A 59 10.74 -2.99 6.18
N SER A 60 11.71 -2.09 6.08
CA SER A 60 12.74 -1.92 7.10
C SER A 60 12.54 -0.56 7.74
N GLN A 61 12.15 -0.55 9.02
CA GLN A 61 11.90 0.67 9.76
C GLN A 61 13.00 0.84 10.82
N PHE A 62 13.77 1.92 10.66
CA PHE A 62 14.77 2.39 11.62
C PHE A 62 14.56 3.90 11.76
N PRO A 63 13.61 4.32 12.61
CA PRO A 63 13.26 5.72 12.77
C PRO A 63 14.45 6.50 13.29
N VAL A 64 14.65 7.69 12.74
CA VAL A 64 15.72 8.58 13.22
C VAL A 64 15.21 9.37 14.41
N GLU A 65 15.99 9.37 15.49
CA GLU A 65 15.67 10.13 16.69
C GLU A 65 15.60 11.63 16.39
N ASN A 66 14.54 12.28 16.87
CA ASN A 66 14.45 13.73 16.85
C ASN A 66 15.30 14.30 17.99
N MET A 67 16.16 15.25 17.68
CA MET A 67 17.02 15.89 18.68
C MET A 67 16.24 16.73 19.72
N LEU A 68 14.99 17.12 19.40
CA LEU A 68 14.07 17.75 20.36
C LEU A 68 13.33 16.74 21.26
N GLY A 69 13.57 15.44 21.07
CA GLY A 69 12.87 14.35 21.72
C GLY A 69 11.71 13.78 20.89
N GLU A 70 11.16 12.65 21.35
CA GLU A 70 10.14 11.87 20.62
C GLU A 70 8.70 12.35 20.84
N THR A 71 8.51 13.52 21.45
CA THR A 71 7.17 14.08 21.64
C THR A 71 6.73 14.78 20.35
N PHE A 72 5.60 14.34 19.80
CA PHE A 72 4.97 15.01 18.66
C PHE A 72 4.32 16.31 19.15
N SER A 73 5.08 17.41 19.13
CA SER A 73 4.59 18.70 19.57
C SER A 73 3.54 19.26 18.60
N HIS A 74 2.62 20.02 19.19
CA HIS A 74 1.64 20.82 18.48
C HIS A 74 1.63 22.20 19.15
N ASP A 75 2.06 23.21 18.41
CA ASP A 75 2.15 24.58 18.86
C ASP A 75 1.32 25.46 17.92
N SER A 76 0.76 26.55 18.45
CA SER A 76 -0.01 27.50 17.64
C SER A 76 0.67 28.86 17.70
N HIS A 77 0.94 29.44 16.54
CA HIS A 77 1.29 30.84 16.44
C HIS A 77 0.00 31.67 16.45
N THR A 78 -0.09 32.64 17.35
CA THR A 78 -1.22 33.58 17.42
C THR A 78 -0.75 35.00 17.21
N THR A 79 0.10 35.51 18.09
CA THR A 79 0.68 36.86 18.02
C THR A 79 2.18 36.88 18.31
N THR A 80 2.68 35.85 19.00
CA THR A 80 4.07 35.76 19.42
C THR A 80 4.77 34.71 18.59
N ALA A 81 5.93 35.05 18.05
CA ALA A 81 6.77 34.12 17.31
C ALA A 81 7.07 32.87 18.14
N VAL A 82 7.03 31.71 17.48
CA VAL A 82 7.35 30.41 18.07
C VAL A 82 8.75 30.02 17.63
N LYS A 83 9.56 29.47 18.55
CA LYS A 83 10.95 29.11 18.26
C LYS A 83 11.31 27.72 18.76
N PHE A 84 12.04 26.99 17.94
CA PHE A 84 12.63 25.70 18.28
C PHE A 84 14.12 25.79 18.07
N THR A 85 14.91 25.42 19.08
CA THR A 85 16.37 25.62 19.07
C THR A 85 17.06 24.28 19.36
N GLN A 86 18.09 23.95 18.58
CA GLN A 86 18.88 22.74 18.78
C GLN A 86 20.35 22.94 18.35
N ALA A 87 21.29 22.45 19.16
CA ALA A 87 22.70 22.43 18.79
C ALA A 87 23.02 21.30 17.81
N SER A 88 23.97 21.55 16.89
CA SER A 88 24.57 20.52 16.03
C SER A 88 23.58 19.77 15.13
N ALA A 89 22.51 20.43 14.70
CA ALA A 89 21.58 19.88 13.73
C ALA A 89 22.10 20.08 12.29
N TYR A 90 21.97 19.06 11.46
CA TYR A 90 22.33 19.14 10.03
C TYR A 90 21.11 19.25 9.12
N THR A 91 19.94 18.83 9.60
CA THR A 91 18.68 18.91 8.85
C THR A 91 17.53 19.25 9.78
N TYR A 92 16.46 19.79 9.21
CA TYR A 92 15.20 20.02 9.90
C TYR A 92 14.01 19.46 9.14
N TYR A 93 12.93 19.25 9.87
CA TYR A 93 11.59 18.91 9.36
C TYR A 93 10.54 19.62 10.21
N PHE A 94 9.46 20.11 9.60
CA PHE A 94 8.27 20.58 10.31
C PHE A 94 7.04 20.55 9.40
N GLU A 95 5.86 20.69 9.99
CA GLU A 95 4.61 20.89 9.26
C GLU A 95 3.89 22.15 9.75
N VAL A 96 3.32 22.94 8.83
CA VAL A 96 2.44 24.08 9.13
C VAL A 96 1.18 24.05 8.30
N ASP A 97 0.06 24.58 8.81
CA ASP A 97 -1.25 24.57 8.14
C ASP A 97 -1.77 25.94 7.68
N GLY A 98 -0.94 26.98 7.75
CA GLY A 98 -1.30 28.35 7.37
C GLY A 98 -0.11 29.18 6.88
N ASP A 99 -0.43 30.35 6.34
CA ASP A 99 0.55 31.29 5.78
C ASP A 99 1.43 31.88 6.88
N CYS A 100 2.75 31.78 6.70
CA CYS A 100 3.73 32.23 7.68
C CYS A 100 5.11 32.47 7.05
N SER A 101 6.05 32.97 7.84
CA SER A 101 7.46 33.02 7.50
C SER A 101 8.27 32.29 8.57
N VAL A 102 9.29 31.55 8.12
CA VAL A 102 10.19 30.80 8.99
C VAL A 102 11.61 31.21 8.69
N ASP A 103 12.26 31.86 9.65
CA ASP A 103 13.70 32.12 9.54
C ASP A 103 14.45 30.90 10.09
N ILE A 104 15.41 30.42 9.31
CA ILE A 104 16.40 29.43 9.73
C ILE A 104 17.62 30.23 10.20
N LEU A 105 17.95 30.13 11.48
CA LEU A 105 19.00 30.90 12.11
C LEU A 105 20.14 30.00 12.60
N GLU A 106 21.37 30.51 12.58
CA GLU A 106 22.58 29.90 13.17
C GLU A 106 23.26 30.90 14.11
N GLY A 107 23.73 30.43 15.27
CA GLY A 107 24.51 31.23 16.19
C GLY A 107 24.88 30.47 17.46
N SER A 108 25.54 31.13 18.42
CA SER A 108 25.75 30.52 19.73
C SER A 108 24.48 30.64 20.59
N ASN A 109 24.25 29.70 21.52
CA ASN A 109 23.06 29.67 22.39
C ASN A 109 22.80 30.98 23.16
N THR A 110 23.84 31.80 23.33
CA THR A 110 23.82 33.02 24.15
C THR A 110 24.04 34.30 23.35
N ASN A 111 24.32 34.22 22.04
CA ASN A 111 24.63 35.38 21.20
C ASN A 111 23.55 35.68 20.15
N THR A 112 23.80 36.73 19.37
CA THR A 112 23.06 37.12 18.17
C THR A 112 22.96 35.95 17.18
N MET A 113 21.73 35.56 16.86
CA MET A 113 21.42 34.58 15.81
C MET A 113 21.54 35.27 14.44
N THR A 114 22.19 34.62 13.48
CA THR A 114 22.31 35.09 12.10
C THR A 114 21.33 34.32 11.22
N THR A 115 20.55 35.03 10.40
CA THR A 115 19.65 34.39 9.43
C THR A 115 20.44 33.73 8.32
N LEU A 116 20.32 32.41 8.20
CA LEU A 116 20.86 31.63 7.08
C LEU A 116 19.93 31.70 5.88
N SER A 117 18.63 31.52 6.11
CA SER A 117 17.60 31.56 5.08
C SER A 117 16.25 31.90 5.69
N THR A 118 15.32 32.33 4.83
CA THR A 118 13.92 32.59 5.19
C THR A 118 13.03 31.82 4.23
N LEU A 119 12.12 31.01 4.77
CA LEU A 119 11.05 30.36 4.03
C LEU A 119 9.78 31.20 4.14
N THR A 120 9.29 31.70 3.01
CA THR A 120 7.96 32.33 2.93
C THR A 120 6.94 31.28 2.50
N ILE A 121 5.97 31.01 3.39
CA ILE A 121 4.94 29.99 3.21
C ILE A 121 3.61 30.68 2.95
N THR A 122 3.01 30.42 1.80
CA THR A 122 1.78 31.09 1.35
C THR A 122 0.80 30.10 0.72
N SER A 123 -0.50 30.41 0.78
CA SER A 123 -1.58 29.59 0.22
C SER A 123 -1.65 28.18 0.81
N VAL A 124 -1.37 28.03 2.10
CA VAL A 124 -1.46 26.74 2.80
C VAL A 124 -2.74 26.71 3.63
N SER A 125 -3.54 25.65 3.47
CA SER A 125 -4.79 25.44 4.24
C SER A 125 -4.86 24.06 4.91
N THR A 126 -3.81 23.26 4.76
CA THR A 126 -3.65 21.93 5.36
C THR A 126 -2.19 21.75 5.74
N PHE A 127 -1.91 20.96 6.77
CA PHE A 127 -0.53 20.68 7.18
C PHE A 127 0.34 20.26 6.00
N THR A 128 1.28 21.14 5.65
CA THR A 128 2.23 20.97 4.57
C THR A 128 3.61 20.80 5.18
N ARG A 129 4.34 19.80 4.70
CA ARG A 129 5.68 19.47 5.21
C ARG A 129 6.74 20.35 4.58
N TYR A 130 7.71 20.75 5.39
CA TYR A 130 8.90 21.47 4.99
C TYR A 130 10.12 20.79 5.61
N ARG A 131 11.16 20.59 4.82
CA ARG A 131 12.42 19.96 5.25
C ARG A 131 13.56 20.42 4.35
N ASP A 132 14.71 20.66 4.95
CA ASP A 132 15.92 21.02 4.22
C ASP A 132 17.19 20.75 5.04
N PHE A 133 18.33 20.93 4.39
CA PHE A 133 19.65 20.92 5.00
C PHE A 133 19.94 22.25 5.69
N MET A 134 20.57 22.17 6.86
CA MET A 134 21.20 23.33 7.47
C MET A 134 22.48 23.63 6.69
N THR A 135 22.57 24.82 6.09
CA THR A 135 23.74 25.27 5.32
C THR A 135 24.77 25.99 6.20
N GLY A 136 24.71 25.78 7.52
CA GLY A 136 25.56 26.46 8.49
C GLY A 136 27.03 26.14 8.33
N THR A 137 27.87 27.01 8.89
CA THR A 137 29.32 26.97 8.67
C THR A 137 30.06 26.14 9.70
N THR A 138 29.45 25.85 10.86
CA THR A 138 30.12 25.07 11.92
C THR A 138 29.22 24.02 12.57
N SER A 139 29.83 22.92 13.01
CA SER A 139 29.14 21.80 13.66
C SER A 139 28.81 22.02 15.14
N SER A 140 29.26 23.14 15.74
CA SER A 140 29.10 23.46 17.17
C SER A 140 28.01 24.49 17.47
N ASP A 141 27.44 25.11 16.44
CA ASP A 141 26.47 26.17 16.61
C ASP A 141 25.05 25.64 16.89
N TYR A 142 24.24 26.53 17.45
CA TYR A 142 22.82 26.33 17.68
C TYR A 142 22.06 26.78 16.44
N TYR A 143 21.16 25.92 16.00
CA TYR A 143 20.22 26.20 14.94
C TYR A 143 18.86 26.53 15.54
N GLN A 144 18.15 27.47 14.94
CA GLN A 144 16.81 27.86 15.36
C GLN A 144 15.86 27.94 14.16
N LEU A 145 14.69 27.35 14.31
CA LEU A 145 13.53 27.63 13.46
C LEU A 145 12.71 28.71 14.16
N TYR A 146 12.61 29.89 13.56
CA TYR A 146 11.89 31.04 14.11
C TYR A 146 10.66 31.32 13.25
N PHE A 147 9.49 30.94 13.75
CA PHE A 147 8.19 31.04 13.07
C PHE A 147 7.50 32.36 13.42
N TYR A 148 7.14 33.15 12.41
CA TYR A 148 6.45 34.44 12.57
C TYR A 148 5.49 34.73 11.40
N GLY A 149 4.66 35.75 11.55
CA GLY A 149 3.71 36.20 10.53
C GLY A 149 2.48 36.85 11.15
N ASP A 150 1.63 37.46 10.33
CA ASP A 150 0.45 38.18 10.80
C ASP A 150 -0.77 37.25 11.06
N GLY A 151 -0.69 35.99 10.62
CA GLY A 151 -1.77 35.00 10.72
C GLY A 151 -1.69 34.07 11.93
N VAL A 152 -2.84 33.48 12.27
CA VAL A 152 -2.91 32.34 13.18
C VAL A 152 -2.69 31.06 12.37
N TYR A 153 -1.72 30.24 12.78
CA TYR A 153 -1.42 28.96 12.15
C TYR A 153 -0.89 27.98 13.19
N ASN A 154 -1.00 26.69 12.89
CA ASN A 154 -0.49 25.62 13.72
C ASN A 154 0.83 25.12 13.15
N ILE A 155 1.73 24.75 14.05
CA ILE A 155 3.02 24.13 13.80
C ILE A 155 2.96 22.78 14.49
N ARG A 156 3.41 21.73 13.82
CA ARG A 156 3.53 20.42 14.45
C ARG A 156 4.72 19.66 13.93
N ASN A 157 5.03 18.56 14.62
CA ASN A 157 5.96 17.57 14.14
C ASN A 157 7.36 18.18 13.85
N VAL A 158 7.80 19.13 14.67
CA VAL A 158 9.09 19.79 14.47
C VAL A 158 10.21 18.85 14.86
N ALA A 159 11.19 18.67 13.97
CA ALA A 159 12.36 17.86 14.22
C ALA A 159 13.64 18.50 13.72
N PHE A 160 14.70 18.25 14.47
CA PHE A 160 16.07 18.43 14.04
C PHE A 160 16.76 17.06 14.03
N TYR A 161 17.63 16.83 13.04
CA TYR A 161 18.40 15.59 12.97
C TYR A 161 19.90 15.86 12.91
N PRO A 162 20.73 14.97 13.51
CA PRO A 162 22.18 15.11 13.53
C PRO A 162 22.83 14.50 12.26
N TYR A 163 22.07 14.31 11.18
CA TYR A 163 22.52 13.67 9.95
C TYR A 163 22.18 14.52 8.72
N THR A 164 23.03 14.45 7.72
CA THR A 164 22.84 15.14 6.44
C THR A 164 22.02 14.32 5.44
N PHE A 165 21.69 13.05 5.67
CA PHE A 165 20.90 12.21 4.74
C PHE A 165 21.31 12.27 3.25
N GLY A 166 22.60 12.53 2.98
CA GLY A 166 23.11 12.76 1.62
C GLY A 166 22.83 14.19 1.13
N ASN A 167 22.65 14.37 -0.19
CA ASN A 167 22.43 15.69 -0.81
C ASN A 167 21.01 15.85 -1.39
N ASN A 168 20.08 15.00 -0.96
CA ASN A 168 18.69 14.99 -1.47
C ASN A 168 17.73 15.24 -0.31
N THR A 169 17.02 16.38 -0.33
CA THR A 169 16.06 16.73 0.73
C THR A 169 14.94 15.71 0.85
N ALA A 170 14.64 14.93 -0.20
CA ALA A 170 13.68 13.84 -0.14
C ALA A 170 14.13 12.67 0.75
N SER A 171 15.43 12.56 1.05
CA SER A 171 16.00 11.55 1.95
C SER A 171 15.87 11.92 3.43
N ILE A 172 15.57 13.19 3.75
CA ILE A 172 15.33 13.62 5.14
C ILE A 172 14.01 12.98 5.59
N PRO A 173 13.99 12.13 6.62
CA PRO A 173 12.79 11.41 7.02
C PRO A 173 11.73 12.37 7.57
N ASP A 174 10.46 12.05 7.33
CA ASP A 174 9.36 12.77 7.96
C ASP A 174 9.36 12.46 9.47
N PHE A 175 9.09 13.45 10.34
CA PHE A 175 8.85 13.23 11.77
C PHE A 175 7.35 13.18 12.02
N LYS A 176 6.76 11.98 12.04
CA LYS A 176 5.32 11.81 12.29
C LYS A 176 5.09 10.71 13.31
N PRO A 177 3.92 10.69 13.99
CA PRO A 177 3.56 9.60 14.90
C PRO A 177 3.60 8.21 14.25
N HIS A 178 3.35 8.15 12.95
CA HIS A 178 3.36 6.92 12.16
C HIS A 178 4.22 7.13 10.92
N MET A 179 4.97 6.10 10.55
CA MET A 179 5.64 5.99 9.27
C MET A 179 4.65 5.44 8.24
N GLU A 180 4.60 6.06 7.07
CA GLU A 180 3.67 5.73 5.99
C GLU A 180 4.40 4.90 4.94
N TYR A 181 3.90 3.69 4.66
CA TYR A 181 4.40 2.83 3.59
C TYR A 181 3.30 2.60 2.57
N ALA A 182 3.53 2.99 1.33
CA ALA A 182 2.55 2.80 0.26
C ALA A 182 2.23 1.30 0.12
N LEU A 183 0.93 0.99 0.07
CA LEU A 183 0.49 -0.37 -0.24
C LEU A 183 0.83 -0.69 -1.70
N SER A 184 1.02 -1.98 -1.97
CA SER A 184 1.23 -2.44 -3.35
C SER A 184 0.01 -2.10 -4.22
N SER A 185 0.21 -1.86 -5.51
CA SER A 185 -0.88 -1.54 -6.44
C SER A 185 -1.88 -2.69 -6.60
N ASP A 186 -1.48 -3.91 -6.28
CA ASP A 186 -2.33 -5.10 -6.25
C ASP A 186 -2.85 -5.40 -4.84
N TYR A 187 -2.75 -4.49 -3.87
CA TYR A 187 -3.29 -4.71 -2.53
C TYR A 187 -4.83 -4.84 -2.54
N MET A 188 -5.35 -5.92 -1.96
CA MET A 188 -6.79 -6.09 -1.73
C MET A 188 -7.13 -5.98 -0.24
N ASP A 189 -6.44 -6.73 0.62
CA ASP A 189 -6.75 -6.79 2.05
C ASP A 189 -5.54 -7.29 2.86
N THR A 190 -5.43 -6.89 4.11
CA THR A 190 -4.31 -7.30 4.97
C THR A 190 -4.60 -8.65 5.59
N LYS A 191 -3.68 -9.62 5.40
CA LYS A 191 -3.73 -10.91 6.08
C LYS A 191 -3.18 -10.80 7.49
N ASN A 192 -1.95 -10.28 7.62
CA ASN A 192 -1.33 -9.89 8.87
C ASN A 192 -0.07 -9.06 8.60
N VAL A 193 0.40 -8.35 9.61
CA VAL A 193 1.74 -7.79 9.63
C VAL A 193 2.54 -8.61 10.63
N THR A 194 3.68 -9.15 10.21
CA THR A 194 4.66 -9.73 11.12
C THR A 194 5.88 -8.85 11.20
N TYR A 195 6.65 -8.97 12.27
CA TYR A 195 7.90 -8.24 12.43
C TYR A 195 9.01 -9.18 12.84
N ARG A 196 10.24 -8.77 12.56
CA ARG A 196 11.46 -9.38 13.04
C ARG A 196 12.32 -8.34 13.75
N TYR A 197 12.65 -8.63 14.99
CA TYR A 197 13.58 -7.83 15.79
C TYR A 197 14.54 -8.77 16.52
N ASN A 198 15.85 -8.56 16.41
CA ASN A 198 16.88 -9.40 17.06
C ASN A 198 16.74 -10.93 16.84
N LYS A 199 16.23 -11.34 15.66
CA LYS A 199 15.92 -12.72 15.24
C LYS A 199 14.61 -13.31 15.77
N ASP A 200 13.90 -12.60 16.63
CA ASP A 200 12.56 -12.99 17.07
C ASP A 200 11.54 -12.56 16.03
N TYR A 201 10.59 -13.43 15.74
CA TYR A 201 9.46 -13.15 14.87
C TYR A 201 8.18 -13.05 15.69
N GLY A 202 7.34 -12.08 15.38
CA GLY A 202 6.05 -11.91 16.03
C GLY A 202 4.99 -11.37 15.08
N VAL A 203 3.73 -11.46 15.49
CA VAL A 203 2.63 -10.73 14.84
C VAL A 203 2.63 -9.31 15.38
N PHE A 204 2.65 -8.33 14.49
CA PHE A 204 2.53 -6.93 14.83
C PHE A 204 1.07 -6.51 14.69
N THR A 205 0.48 -5.98 15.75
CA THR A 205 -0.95 -5.61 15.77
C THR A 205 -1.19 -4.11 15.85
N ASP A 206 -0.17 -3.32 16.19
CA ASP A 206 -0.30 -1.87 16.37
C ASP A 206 -0.06 -1.11 15.05
N TYR A 207 -0.60 -1.62 13.94
CA TYR A 207 -0.56 -0.95 12.63
C TYR A 207 -1.94 -0.48 12.23
N ARG A 208 -1.99 0.46 11.28
CA ARG A 208 -3.24 0.91 10.66
C ARG A 208 -3.13 0.89 9.14
N ILE A 209 -4.27 0.74 8.47
CA ILE A 209 -4.37 0.87 7.01
C ILE A 209 -5.28 2.06 6.74
N GLU A 210 -4.74 3.11 6.13
CA GLU A 210 -5.50 4.34 5.84
C GLU A 210 -5.06 4.90 4.48
N ASN A 211 -6.02 5.29 3.65
CA ASN A 211 -5.78 6.00 2.38
C ASN A 211 -4.71 5.37 1.45
N GLY A 212 -4.61 4.04 1.41
CA GLY A 212 -3.62 3.34 0.58
C GLY A 212 -2.22 3.22 1.20
N TYR A 213 -2.10 3.44 2.51
CA TYR A 213 -0.85 3.30 3.26
C TYR A 213 -0.98 2.32 4.42
N LEU A 214 0.09 1.56 4.65
CA LEU A 214 0.35 0.88 5.91
C LEU A 214 1.06 1.87 6.85
N LEU A 215 0.41 2.16 7.98
CA LEU A 215 0.89 3.05 9.02
C LEU A 215 1.48 2.22 10.16
N ILE A 216 2.78 2.38 10.42
CA ILE A 216 3.46 1.75 11.55
C ILE A 216 3.90 2.85 12.51
N PRO A 217 3.59 2.77 13.82
CA PRO A 217 4.01 3.77 14.79
C PRO A 217 5.53 3.96 14.75
N ARG A 218 5.96 5.21 14.80
CA ARG A 218 7.38 5.57 14.65
C ARG A 218 8.23 4.91 15.72
N GLY A 219 7.74 4.71 16.94
CA GLY A 219 8.55 4.18 18.05
C GLY A 219 9.10 2.76 17.85
N TYR A 220 8.69 2.04 16.80
CA TYR A 220 9.18 0.69 16.52
C TYR A 220 10.36 0.70 15.54
N SER A 221 11.40 -0.07 15.88
CA SER A 221 12.55 -0.31 15.00
C SER A 221 12.64 -1.81 14.71
N ALA A 222 12.28 -2.24 13.51
CA ALA A 222 12.25 -3.65 13.11
C ALA A 222 12.17 -3.82 11.59
N GLU A 223 12.37 -5.05 11.13
CA GLU A 223 11.92 -5.47 9.81
C GLU A 223 10.45 -5.88 9.91
N PHE A 224 9.58 -5.28 9.11
CA PHE A 224 8.17 -5.62 9.01
C PHE A 224 7.88 -6.36 7.71
N TYR A 225 6.92 -7.27 7.78
CA TYR A 225 6.49 -8.16 6.72
C TYR A 225 4.99 -8.01 6.61
N HIS A 226 4.55 -7.20 5.64
CA HIS A 226 3.13 -7.03 5.36
C HIS A 226 2.68 -8.17 4.45
N ASN A 227 2.01 -9.15 5.05
CA ASN A 227 1.36 -10.23 4.32
C ASN A 227 -0.04 -9.77 3.95
N TYR A 228 -0.36 -9.75 2.66
CA TYR A 228 -1.65 -9.28 2.17
C TYR A 228 -2.21 -10.22 1.11
N TRP A 229 -3.51 -10.10 0.88
CA TRP A 229 -4.18 -10.71 -0.25
C TRP A 229 -4.08 -9.76 -1.43
N LYS A 230 -3.63 -10.27 -2.57
CA LYS A 230 -3.52 -9.46 -3.79
C LYS A 230 -4.79 -9.54 -4.64
N GLN A 231 -5.15 -8.41 -5.25
CA GLN A 231 -6.13 -8.33 -6.30
C GLN A 231 -5.57 -8.99 -7.56
N VAL A 232 -6.39 -9.83 -8.19
CA VAL A 232 -6.03 -10.44 -9.47
C VAL A 232 -6.29 -9.46 -10.62
N THR A 233 -5.47 -9.54 -11.66
CA THR A 233 -5.67 -8.77 -12.89
C THR A 233 -6.23 -9.67 -13.98
N ALA A 234 -7.03 -9.11 -14.89
CA ALA A 234 -7.58 -9.86 -16.01
C ALA A 234 -6.45 -10.48 -16.85
N VAL A 235 -6.68 -11.72 -17.29
CA VAL A 235 -5.76 -12.48 -18.11
C VAL A 235 -5.98 -12.09 -19.57
N ALA A 236 -4.98 -11.49 -20.20
CA ALA A 236 -5.12 -10.88 -21.53
C ALA A 236 -4.54 -11.75 -22.66
N THR A 237 -3.53 -12.59 -22.38
CA THR A 237 -2.86 -13.40 -23.40
C THR A 237 -2.99 -14.88 -23.11
N ALA A 238 -3.01 -15.69 -24.17
CA ALA A 238 -3.19 -17.14 -24.10
C ALA A 238 -2.17 -17.86 -23.19
N THR A 239 -0.97 -17.28 -23.03
CA THR A 239 0.12 -17.84 -22.22
C THR A 239 0.15 -17.33 -20.78
N ASN A 240 -0.67 -16.33 -20.43
CA ASN A 240 -0.73 -15.86 -19.05
C ASN A 240 -1.37 -16.93 -18.16
N THR A 241 -0.78 -17.09 -16.96
CA THR A 241 -1.24 -18.01 -15.93
C THR A 241 -2.22 -17.34 -14.97
N PHE A 242 -3.11 -18.12 -14.37
CA PHE A 242 -4.02 -17.65 -13.34
C PHE A 242 -3.34 -17.63 -11.96
N ASP A 243 -3.52 -16.53 -11.22
CA ASP A 243 -3.21 -16.46 -9.78
C ASP A 243 -4.31 -17.11 -8.93
N LEU A 244 -4.57 -18.39 -9.18
CA LEU A 244 -5.43 -19.27 -8.37
C LEU A 244 -4.69 -20.59 -8.10
N LYS A 245 -5.23 -21.45 -7.22
CA LYS A 245 -4.77 -22.84 -7.13
C LYS A 245 -5.28 -23.63 -8.35
N ASP A 246 -4.52 -24.65 -8.76
CA ASP A 246 -4.87 -25.52 -9.90
C ASP A 246 -6.30 -26.07 -9.82
N LYS A 247 -6.74 -26.53 -8.64
CA LYS A 247 -8.09 -27.06 -8.45
C LYS A 247 -9.17 -26.02 -8.70
N THR A 248 -8.89 -24.75 -8.40
CA THR A 248 -9.81 -23.64 -8.60
C THR A 248 -9.89 -23.26 -10.08
N CYS A 249 -8.76 -23.25 -10.79
CA CYS A 249 -8.73 -23.02 -12.25
C CYS A 249 -9.59 -24.04 -13.01
N LEU A 250 -9.60 -25.30 -12.57
CA LEU A 250 -10.41 -26.36 -13.19
C LEU A 250 -11.93 -26.17 -13.07
N ILE A 251 -12.38 -25.23 -12.23
CA ILE A 251 -13.81 -24.92 -12.03
C ILE A 251 -14.28 -23.92 -13.09
N ILE A 252 -13.41 -23.01 -13.56
CA ILE A 252 -13.73 -21.94 -14.52
C ILE A 252 -14.45 -22.47 -15.77
N PRO A 253 -13.97 -23.55 -16.45
CA PRO A 253 -14.58 -24.04 -17.68
C PRO A 253 -16.07 -24.39 -17.54
N TYR A 254 -16.50 -24.90 -16.37
CA TYR A 254 -17.90 -25.27 -16.14
C TYR A 254 -18.82 -24.05 -16.13
N GLY A 255 -18.39 -22.97 -15.46
CA GLY A 255 -19.14 -21.71 -15.43
C GLY A 255 -19.24 -21.10 -16.82
N VAL A 256 -18.11 -21.01 -17.52
CA VAL A 256 -18.02 -20.42 -18.86
C VAL A 256 -18.85 -21.22 -19.87
N ALA A 257 -18.65 -22.53 -19.96
CA ALA A 257 -19.41 -23.37 -20.88
C ALA A 257 -20.92 -23.30 -20.60
N GLY A 258 -21.30 -23.27 -19.31
CA GLY A 258 -22.69 -23.07 -18.90
C GLY A 258 -23.31 -21.78 -19.44
N ASP A 259 -22.63 -20.65 -19.27
CA ASP A 259 -23.11 -19.35 -19.76
C ASP A 259 -23.16 -19.28 -21.29
N ILE A 260 -22.20 -19.90 -21.98
CA ILE A 260 -22.20 -19.96 -23.45
C ILE A 260 -23.37 -20.81 -23.96
N LEU A 261 -23.64 -21.98 -23.37
CA LEU A 261 -24.75 -22.84 -23.79
C LEU A 261 -26.12 -22.20 -23.54
N ILE A 262 -26.31 -21.55 -22.39
CA ILE A 262 -27.55 -20.85 -22.04
C ILE A 262 -27.71 -19.62 -22.91
N GLY A 263 -26.68 -18.76 -22.94
CA GLY A 263 -26.72 -17.44 -23.56
C GLY A 263 -26.82 -17.46 -25.09
N ASN A 264 -26.51 -18.58 -25.75
CA ASN A 264 -26.70 -18.77 -27.19
C ASN A 264 -27.83 -19.76 -27.53
N GLY A 265 -28.53 -20.31 -26.52
CA GLY A 265 -29.60 -21.27 -26.72
C GLY A 265 -29.18 -22.62 -27.31
N PHE A 266 -27.88 -22.97 -27.26
CA PHE A 266 -27.35 -24.20 -27.83
C PHE A 266 -27.82 -25.46 -27.09
N ASN A 267 -27.90 -25.38 -25.75
CA ASN A 267 -28.47 -26.43 -24.90
C ASN A 267 -28.71 -25.89 -23.48
N VAL A 268 -29.86 -25.24 -23.26
CA VAL A 268 -30.14 -24.56 -21.98
C VAL A 268 -30.11 -25.52 -20.79
N GLN A 269 -30.64 -26.75 -20.94
CA GLN A 269 -30.66 -27.73 -19.85
C GLN A 269 -29.26 -28.18 -19.46
N ALA A 270 -28.40 -28.50 -20.43
CA ALA A 270 -27.01 -28.85 -20.14
C ALA A 270 -26.24 -27.67 -19.53
N GLY A 271 -26.47 -26.46 -20.04
CA GLY A 271 -25.86 -25.25 -19.49
C GLY A 271 -26.22 -25.00 -18.02
N MET A 272 -27.48 -25.22 -17.63
CA MET A 272 -27.90 -25.16 -16.22
C MET A 272 -27.21 -26.22 -15.36
N THR A 273 -27.05 -27.44 -15.87
CA THR A 273 -26.31 -28.50 -15.17
C THR A 273 -24.87 -28.09 -14.91
N LEU A 274 -24.16 -27.57 -15.93
CA LEU A 274 -22.77 -27.11 -15.79
C LEU A 274 -22.65 -25.95 -14.79
N LYS A 275 -23.60 -25.00 -14.80
CA LYS A 275 -23.67 -23.92 -13.80
C LYS A 275 -23.88 -24.43 -12.37
N ASN A 276 -24.73 -25.43 -12.18
CA ASN A 276 -24.91 -26.06 -10.86
C ASN A 276 -23.65 -26.79 -10.41
N THR A 277 -22.94 -27.46 -11.32
CA THR A 277 -21.63 -28.07 -11.04
C THR A 277 -20.61 -27.01 -10.63
N TYR A 278 -20.55 -25.88 -11.36
CA TYR A 278 -19.70 -24.74 -11.03
C TYR A 278 -19.96 -24.23 -9.61
N GLU A 279 -21.22 -23.91 -9.26
CA GLU A 279 -21.55 -23.38 -7.93
C GLU A 279 -21.22 -24.41 -6.83
N SER A 280 -21.54 -25.68 -7.04
CA SER A 280 -21.20 -26.75 -6.08
C SER A 280 -19.69 -26.90 -5.86
N MET A 281 -18.88 -26.81 -6.93
CA MET A 281 -17.41 -26.86 -6.80
C MET A 281 -16.86 -25.61 -6.14
N LYS A 282 -17.41 -24.43 -6.46
CA LYS A 282 -17.04 -23.14 -5.86
C LYS A 282 -17.33 -23.10 -4.35
N GLU A 283 -18.44 -23.68 -3.90
CA GLU A 283 -18.74 -23.80 -2.47
C GLU A 283 -17.74 -24.69 -1.72
N ARG A 284 -17.13 -25.65 -2.42
CA ARG A 284 -16.11 -26.55 -1.87
C ARG A 284 -14.69 -25.98 -1.89
N ILE A 285 -14.51 -24.77 -2.42
CA ILE A 285 -13.22 -24.06 -2.29
C ILE A 285 -13.05 -23.75 -0.80
N ASP A 286 -12.17 -24.51 -0.16
CA ASP A 286 -11.87 -24.37 1.26
C ASP A 286 -11.38 -22.96 1.59
N THR A 287 -12.24 -22.19 2.26
CA THR A 287 -11.86 -20.96 2.98
C THR A 287 -11.26 -21.28 4.36
N SER A 288 -11.38 -22.54 4.81
CA SER A 288 -11.06 -23.01 6.17
C SER A 288 -9.57 -22.93 6.53
N ASN A 289 -8.66 -22.85 5.54
CA ASN A 289 -7.23 -22.64 5.79
C ASN A 289 -6.87 -21.20 6.22
N GLU A 290 -7.84 -20.28 6.31
CA GLU A 290 -7.60 -18.90 6.75
C GLU A 290 -7.85 -18.68 8.26
N GLN A 291 -8.59 -19.55 8.95
CA GLN A 291 -8.83 -19.43 10.40
C GLN A 291 -7.77 -20.15 11.28
N GLY A 292 -6.94 -21.01 10.68
CA GLY A 292 -5.99 -21.86 11.40
C GLY A 292 -4.61 -21.23 11.62
N ARG A 293 -4.52 -20.09 12.34
CA ARG A 293 -3.29 -19.65 13.04
C ARG A 293 -3.45 -18.45 13.99
N HIS A 294 -4.64 -18.24 14.53
CA HIS A 294 -4.85 -17.39 15.72
C HIS A 294 -5.08 -18.28 16.95
N THR A 295 -4.07 -19.06 17.33
CA THR A 295 -3.99 -19.64 18.67
C THR A 295 -2.59 -19.42 19.20
N LEU A 296 -2.52 -18.39 20.06
CA LEU A 296 -1.56 -18.07 21.12
C LEU A 296 -0.08 -18.36 20.86
#